data_AF-A0A3N5LMN5-F1
#
_entry.id   AF-A0A3N5LMN5-F1
#
_cell.length_a   1.000
_cell.length_b   1.000
_cell.length_c   1.000
_cell.angle_alpha   90.00
_cell.angle_beta   90.00
_cell.angle_gamma   90.00
#
_symmetry.space_group_name_H-M   'P 1'
#
loop_
_entity.id
_entity.type
_entity.pdbx_description
1 polymer ?
#
loop_
_entity_poly.entity_id
_entity_poly.type
_entity_poly.pdbx_seq_one_letter_code
_entity_poly.pdbx_strand_id
1 'polypeptide(L)'
;METHKLPAQNGPSFASDSSVTVTAAQVADLLAGRLPAEVRRKPGRAIVRTDLTDGEGGRRRVFMKVYGWGGGRWDRLRGMLSRWRRGGSPAFIESRNLKWAATQGIAVPRLISAQDFTDRGLAFESVLITEELTGMSPLNVAIQRAVDTLARPALRRWKADLADQLARLTELLHQSRRYHKDLYLCHFLVPDEAVTDQRPLAGRLRLLDFLRLKNHPWNWRRWQVKDLAQLLYSSALPGIRAVDRLRFMHAYLGCPKLDRQGRRLLRRVEKKAARYRRQNRGR
;
A
#
# COMPACT_ATOMS: atom_id res chain seq x y z
N MET A 1 -25.04 13.24 33.82
CA MET A 1 -25.25 12.45 32.58
C MET A 1 -24.86 13.37 31.43
N GLU A 2 -23.56 13.60 31.23
CA GLU A 2 -23.04 14.55 30.24
C GLU A 2 -22.31 13.77 29.14
N THR A 3 -22.91 13.78 27.95
CA THR A 3 -22.33 13.19 26.74
C THR A 3 -21.32 14.17 26.15
N HIS A 4 -20.04 13.94 26.41
CA HIS A 4 -18.95 14.61 25.70
C HIS A 4 -18.96 14.21 24.22
N LYS A 5 -19.42 15.13 23.37
CA LYS A 5 -19.36 15.03 21.91
C LYS A 5 -17.94 15.41 21.48
N LEU A 6 -17.18 14.43 20.99
CA LEU A 6 -15.85 14.67 20.39
C LEU A 6 -15.99 15.54 19.13
N PRO A 7 -15.08 16.51 18.88
CA PRO A 7 -15.15 17.35 17.70
C PRO A 7 -14.80 16.54 16.44
N ALA A 8 -15.61 16.73 15.40
CA ALA A 8 -15.36 16.23 14.06
C ALA A 8 -14.08 16.88 13.51
N GLN A 9 -13.00 16.10 13.41
CA GLN A 9 -11.83 16.52 12.66
C GLN A 9 -12.18 16.46 11.18
N ASN A 10 -12.15 17.63 10.53
CA ASN A 10 -12.29 17.78 9.09
C ASN A 10 -11.20 16.95 8.40
N GLY A 11 -11.58 15.79 7.85
CA GLY A 11 -10.73 15.03 6.96
C GLY A 11 -10.40 15.83 5.70
N PRO A 12 -9.27 15.55 5.02
CA PRO A 12 -8.89 16.28 3.82
C PRO A 12 -9.98 16.16 2.75
N SER A 13 -10.44 17.33 2.29
CA SER A 13 -11.35 17.47 1.16
C SER A 13 -10.70 16.90 -0.09
N PHE A 14 -11.25 15.80 -0.62
CA PHE A 14 -10.84 15.24 -1.91
C PHE A 14 -11.57 15.96 -3.03
N ALA A 15 -11.08 17.13 -3.44
CA ALA A 15 -11.23 17.54 -4.82
C ALA A 15 -10.37 16.57 -5.65
N SER A 16 -10.99 15.79 -6.53
CA SER A 16 -10.23 15.17 -7.61
C SER A 16 -9.69 16.30 -8.47
N ASP A 17 -8.39 16.57 -8.41
CA ASP A 17 -7.69 17.34 -9.44
C ASP A 17 -7.75 16.51 -10.73
N SER A 18 -8.87 16.59 -11.44
CA SER A 18 -9.09 15.96 -12.74
C SER A 18 -8.31 16.64 -13.86
N SER A 19 -7.30 17.47 -13.54
CA SER A 19 -6.55 18.27 -14.50
C SER A 19 -5.47 17.47 -15.24
N VAL A 20 -5.06 16.30 -14.75
CA VAL A 20 -4.05 15.45 -15.41
C VAL A 20 -4.69 14.20 -16.02
N THR A 21 -4.95 14.27 -17.32
CA THR A 21 -5.38 13.14 -18.15
C THR A 21 -4.25 12.70 -19.06
N VAL A 22 -4.29 11.44 -19.52
CA VAL A 22 -3.30 10.92 -20.48
C VAL A 22 -4.05 10.16 -21.56
N THR A 23 -3.65 10.33 -22.82
CA THR A 23 -4.26 9.59 -23.92
C THR A 23 -3.65 8.19 -24.04
N ALA A 24 -4.36 7.26 -24.67
CA ALA A 24 -3.82 5.93 -24.97
C ALA A 24 -2.54 6.02 -25.82
N ALA A 25 -2.46 6.98 -26.75
CA ALA A 25 -1.27 7.24 -27.56
C ALA A 25 -0.08 7.69 -26.71
N GLN A 26 -0.28 8.65 -25.79
CA GLN A 26 0.75 9.10 -24.86
C GLN A 26 1.26 7.94 -23.98
N VAL A 27 0.36 7.10 -23.48
CA VAL A 27 0.74 5.91 -22.68
C VAL A 27 1.54 4.93 -23.54
N ALA A 28 1.15 4.70 -24.79
CA ALA A 28 1.90 3.85 -25.72
C ALA A 28 3.30 4.41 -26.00
N ASP A 29 3.43 5.73 -26.18
CA ASP A 29 4.70 6.41 -26.43
C ASP A 29 5.64 6.37 -25.21
N LEU A 30 5.10 6.57 -24.00
CA LEU A 30 5.84 6.36 -22.74
C LEU A 30 6.35 4.92 -22.63
N LEU A 31 5.49 3.94 -22.91
CA LEU A 31 5.86 2.53 -22.84
C LEU A 31 6.84 2.12 -23.95
N ALA A 32 6.81 2.77 -25.10
CA ALA A 32 7.73 2.53 -26.21
C ALA A 32 9.08 3.26 -26.04
N GLY A 33 9.24 4.10 -25.02
CA GLY A 33 10.44 4.91 -24.79
C GLY A 33 10.57 6.10 -25.74
N ARG A 34 9.49 6.51 -26.40
CA ARG A 34 9.46 7.71 -27.26
C ARG A 34 9.31 9.00 -26.44
N LEU A 35 8.83 8.88 -25.21
CA LEU A 35 8.76 9.95 -24.22
C LEU A 35 9.65 9.61 -23.02
N PRO A 36 10.26 10.63 -22.37
CA PRO A 36 11.18 10.41 -21.25
C PRO A 36 10.42 9.82 -20.06
N ALA A 37 10.72 8.56 -19.73
CA ALA A 37 10.12 7.88 -18.60
C ALA A 37 10.96 6.71 -18.09
N GLU A 38 10.89 6.43 -16.79
CA GLU A 38 11.39 5.17 -16.24
C GLU A 38 10.28 4.11 -16.33
N VAL A 39 10.49 3.10 -17.17
CA VAL A 39 9.51 2.03 -17.39
C VAL A 39 9.99 0.73 -16.77
N ARG A 40 9.19 0.16 -15.87
CA ARG A 40 9.40 -1.17 -15.32
C ARG A 40 8.22 -2.09 -15.66
N ARG A 41 8.48 -3.09 -16.49
CA ARG A 41 7.49 -4.10 -16.86
C ARG A 41 7.38 -5.20 -15.81
N LYS A 42 6.16 -5.65 -15.56
CA LYS A 42 5.83 -6.83 -14.74
C LYS A 42 4.78 -7.65 -15.51
N PRO A 43 4.62 -8.95 -15.21
CA PRO A 43 3.56 -9.74 -15.83
C PRO A 43 2.18 -9.08 -15.65
N GLY A 44 1.53 -8.72 -16.76
CA GLY A 44 0.19 -8.11 -16.81
C GLY A 44 0.09 -6.64 -16.38
N ARG A 45 1.20 -5.95 -16.06
CA ARG A 45 1.22 -4.50 -15.77
C ARG A 45 2.56 -3.84 -16.05
N ALA A 46 2.55 -2.57 -16.43
CA ALA A 46 3.74 -1.72 -16.46
C ALA A 46 3.65 -0.64 -15.38
N ILE A 47 4.80 -0.31 -14.81
CA ILE A 47 4.97 0.84 -13.92
C ILE A 47 5.77 1.87 -14.71
N VAL A 48 5.26 3.10 -14.77
CA VAL A 48 5.88 4.22 -15.50
C VAL A 48 6.05 5.37 -14.52
N ARG A 49 7.25 5.95 -14.48
CA ARG A 49 7.50 7.23 -13.79
C ARG A 49 7.87 8.26 -14.84
N THR A 50 7.19 9.39 -14.80
CA THR A 50 7.38 10.47 -15.76
C THR A 50 6.95 11.78 -15.11
N ASP A 51 7.41 12.88 -15.68
CA ASP A 51 6.82 14.19 -15.39
C ASP A 51 5.62 14.37 -16.34
N LEU A 52 4.47 14.78 -15.79
CA LEU A 52 3.30 15.18 -16.56
C LEU A 52 3.02 16.66 -16.31
N THR A 53 2.61 17.35 -17.37
CA THR A 53 2.09 18.71 -17.29
C THR A 53 0.62 18.65 -16.84
N ASP A 54 0.26 19.40 -15.81
CA ASP A 54 -1.13 19.62 -15.44
C ASP A 54 -1.83 20.60 -16.38
N GLY A 55 -3.15 20.71 -16.28
CA GLY A 55 -3.95 21.65 -17.08
C GLY A 55 -3.59 23.13 -16.88
N GLU A 56 -2.78 23.45 -15.87
CA GLU A 56 -2.30 24.81 -15.54
C GLU A 56 -0.84 25.03 -15.98
N GLY A 57 -0.22 24.07 -16.67
CA GLY A 57 1.16 24.16 -17.17
C GLY A 57 2.24 23.76 -16.16
N GLY A 58 1.87 23.36 -14.94
CA GLY A 58 2.77 22.88 -13.91
C GLY A 58 3.25 21.46 -14.19
N ARG A 59 4.58 21.22 -14.14
CA ARG A 59 5.13 19.86 -14.24
C ARG A 59 5.09 19.19 -12.87
N ARG A 60 4.46 18.01 -12.81
CA ARG A 60 4.42 17.16 -11.61
C ARG A 60 4.98 15.80 -11.93
N ARG A 61 5.83 15.29 -11.04
CA ARG A 61 6.32 13.92 -11.17
C ARG A 61 5.24 12.94 -10.72
N VAL A 62 4.90 12.02 -11.60
CA VAL A 62 3.79 11.07 -11.38
C VAL A 62 4.27 9.64 -11.42
N PHE A 63 3.53 8.81 -10.67
CA PHE A 63 3.65 7.37 -10.70
C PHE A 63 2.43 6.77 -11.38
N MET A 64 2.66 6.05 -12.48
CA MET A 64 1.60 5.47 -13.31
C MET A 64 1.64 3.94 -13.29
N LYS A 65 0.50 3.31 -13.03
CA LYS A 65 0.30 1.85 -13.18
C LYS A 65 -0.60 1.59 -14.38
N VAL A 66 -0.03 1.00 -15.43
CA VAL A 66 -0.73 0.59 -16.64
C VAL A 66 -1.07 -0.90 -16.57
N TYR A 67 -2.34 -1.25 -16.71
CA TYR A 67 -2.84 -2.62 -16.68
C TYR A 67 -3.42 -3.03 -18.04
N GLY A 68 -3.28 -4.31 -18.39
CA GLY A 68 -3.88 -4.87 -19.62
C GLY A 68 -3.02 -4.72 -20.88
N TRP A 69 -1.79 -4.24 -20.75
CA TRP A 69 -0.88 -4.00 -21.86
C TRP A 69 -0.37 -5.31 -22.51
N GLY A 70 -0.35 -5.35 -23.85
CA GLY A 70 0.32 -6.38 -24.64
C GLY A 70 -0.47 -7.65 -24.96
N GLY A 71 -1.81 -7.64 -24.79
CA GLY A 71 -2.66 -8.80 -25.02
C GLY A 71 -3.35 -8.85 -26.39
N GLY A 72 -3.50 -10.05 -26.95
CA GLY A 72 -4.26 -10.28 -28.19
C GLY A 72 -5.78 -10.09 -28.00
N ARG A 73 -6.58 -10.29 -29.06
CA ARG A 73 -8.07 -10.17 -28.99
C ARG A 73 -8.68 -11.03 -27.87
N TRP A 74 -8.12 -12.21 -27.62
CA TRP A 74 -8.55 -13.11 -26.55
C TRP A 74 -8.24 -12.60 -25.14
N ASP A 75 -7.09 -11.94 -24.95
CA ASP A 75 -6.73 -11.33 -23.67
C ASP A 75 -7.65 -10.13 -23.36
N ARG A 76 -8.05 -9.39 -24.39
CA ARG A 76 -9.05 -8.30 -24.27
C ARG A 76 -10.42 -8.83 -23.82
N LEU A 77 -10.91 -9.91 -24.44
CA LEU A 77 -12.19 -10.53 -24.04
C LEU A 77 -12.12 -11.11 -22.61
N ARG A 78 -11.02 -11.79 -22.26
CA ARG A 78 -10.78 -12.27 -20.88
C ARG A 78 -10.68 -11.12 -19.89
N GLY A 79 -10.06 -10.02 -20.27
CA GLY A 79 -9.97 -8.78 -19.49
C GLY A 79 -11.36 -8.21 -19.17
N MET A 80 -12.25 -8.15 -20.16
CA MET A 80 -13.64 -7.71 -20.00
C MET A 80 -14.43 -8.63 -19.05
N LEU A 81 -14.40 -9.95 -19.27
CA LEU A 81 -15.12 -10.89 -18.41
C LEU A 81 -14.59 -10.85 -16.96
N SER A 82 -13.28 -10.72 -16.81
CA SER A 82 -12.63 -10.53 -15.51
C SER A 82 -13.05 -9.21 -14.84
N ARG A 83 -13.23 -8.13 -15.61
CA ARG A 83 -13.70 -6.82 -15.11
C ARG A 83 -15.12 -6.91 -14.57
N TRP A 84 -16.01 -7.55 -15.31
CA TRP A 84 -17.40 -7.78 -14.89
C TRP A 84 -17.44 -8.57 -13.57
N ARG A 85 -16.68 -9.66 -13.48
CA ARG A 85 -16.57 -10.45 -12.24
C ARG A 85 -15.94 -9.71 -11.06
N ARG A 86 -15.07 -8.72 -11.31
CA ARG A 86 -14.36 -7.96 -10.27
C ARG A 86 -15.07 -6.64 -9.90
N GLY A 87 -16.11 -6.25 -10.63
CA GLY A 87 -16.86 -5.01 -10.41
C GLY A 87 -16.09 -3.74 -10.78
N GLY A 88 -15.20 -3.81 -11.79
CA GLY A 88 -14.43 -2.66 -12.27
C GLY A 88 -13.06 -3.02 -12.85
N SER A 89 -12.43 -2.06 -13.53
CA SER A 89 -11.06 -2.22 -14.03
C SER A 89 -10.05 -2.21 -12.88
N PRO A 90 -8.84 -2.77 -13.06
CA PRO A 90 -7.80 -2.72 -12.03
C PRO A 90 -7.53 -1.29 -11.53
N ALA A 91 -7.41 -0.31 -12.43
CA ALA A 91 -7.18 1.08 -12.06
C ALA A 91 -8.34 1.65 -11.22
N PHE A 92 -9.59 1.43 -11.63
CA PHE A 92 -10.76 1.92 -10.88
C PHE A 92 -10.96 1.20 -9.54
N ILE A 93 -10.66 -0.10 -9.46
CA ILE A 93 -10.71 -0.84 -8.20
C ILE A 93 -9.66 -0.27 -7.23
N GLU A 94 -8.43 -0.09 -7.70
CA GLU A 94 -7.36 0.45 -6.87
C GLU A 94 -7.64 1.89 -6.46
N SER A 95 -8.13 2.74 -7.37
CA SER A 95 -8.49 4.14 -7.06
C SER A 95 -9.60 4.23 -6.00
N ARG A 96 -10.64 3.40 -6.10
CA ARG A 96 -11.70 3.31 -5.07
C ARG A 96 -11.15 2.86 -3.73
N ASN A 97 -10.21 1.90 -3.72
CA ASN A 97 -9.58 1.42 -2.50
C ASN A 97 -8.64 2.47 -1.88
N LEU A 98 -7.91 3.24 -2.69
CA LEU A 98 -7.08 4.37 -2.24
C LEU A 98 -7.96 5.47 -1.62
N LYS A 99 -9.03 5.88 -2.31
CA LYS A 99 -10.00 6.85 -1.79
C LYS A 99 -10.56 6.40 -0.45
N TRP A 100 -11.02 5.14 -0.36
CA TRP A 100 -11.52 4.57 0.89
C TRP A 100 -10.45 4.59 1.99
N ALA A 101 -9.20 4.20 1.69
CA ALA A 101 -8.14 4.18 2.69
C ALA A 101 -7.84 5.59 3.22
N ALA A 102 -7.81 6.58 2.34
CA ALA A 102 -7.62 7.97 2.71
C ALA A 102 -8.74 8.48 3.63
N THR A 103 -10.02 8.13 3.37
CA THR A 103 -11.12 8.51 4.27
C THR A 103 -11.08 7.82 5.64
N GLN A 104 -10.34 6.71 5.78
CA GLN A 104 -10.08 6.08 7.08
C GLN A 104 -8.86 6.68 7.81
N GLY A 105 -8.23 7.74 7.27
CA GLY A 105 -7.04 8.33 7.86
C GLY A 105 -5.76 7.51 7.66
N ILE A 106 -5.75 6.60 6.68
CA ILE A 106 -4.54 5.91 6.22
C ILE A 106 -3.87 6.81 5.18
N ALA A 107 -2.65 7.25 5.45
CA ALA A 107 -1.89 8.01 4.47
C ALA A 107 -1.52 7.11 3.28
N VAL A 108 -1.88 7.56 2.09
CA VAL A 108 -1.68 6.87 0.81
C VAL A 108 -1.17 7.90 -0.22
N PRO A 109 -0.57 7.46 -1.35
CA PRO A 109 -0.27 8.38 -2.44
C PRO A 109 -1.53 9.14 -2.86
N ARG A 110 -1.39 10.44 -3.10
CA ARG A 110 -2.50 11.23 -3.62
C ARG A 110 -2.88 10.69 -5.00
N LEU A 111 -4.15 10.34 -5.13
CA LEU A 111 -4.72 9.91 -6.39
C LEU A 111 -4.90 11.14 -7.29
N ILE A 112 -4.30 11.10 -8.49
CA ILE A 112 -4.45 12.14 -9.50
C ILE A 112 -5.62 11.75 -10.42
N SER A 113 -5.50 10.62 -11.12
CA SER A 113 -6.55 10.15 -12.01
C SER A 113 -6.57 8.62 -12.17
N ALA A 114 -7.72 8.09 -12.59
CA ALA A 114 -7.89 6.70 -12.97
C ALA A 114 -8.70 6.67 -14.27
N GLN A 115 -8.16 6.03 -15.30
CA GLN A 115 -8.68 6.08 -16.67
C GLN A 115 -8.78 4.67 -17.25
N ASP A 116 -9.80 4.44 -18.07
CA ASP A 116 -9.95 3.23 -18.86
C ASP A 116 -9.87 3.61 -20.34
N PHE A 117 -9.15 2.82 -21.13
CA PHE A 117 -9.12 2.97 -22.58
C PHE A 117 -9.97 1.89 -23.24
N THR A 118 -10.84 2.34 -24.14
CA THR A 118 -11.80 1.51 -24.88
C THR A 118 -11.52 1.58 -26.37
N ASP A 119 -11.61 0.44 -27.05
CA ASP A 119 -11.54 0.31 -28.50
C ASP A 119 -12.82 -0.40 -28.95
N ARG A 120 -13.63 0.26 -29.80
CA ARG A 120 -14.96 -0.23 -30.23
C ARG A 120 -15.87 -0.64 -29.07
N GLY A 121 -15.85 0.12 -27.98
CA GLY A 121 -16.64 -0.15 -26.76
C GLY A 121 -16.05 -1.23 -25.83
N LEU A 122 -14.93 -1.87 -26.19
CA LEU A 122 -14.26 -2.87 -25.36
C LEU A 122 -13.09 -2.23 -24.60
N ALA A 123 -13.18 -2.18 -23.28
CA ALA A 123 -12.11 -1.64 -22.45
C ALA A 123 -10.94 -2.63 -22.33
N PHE A 124 -9.76 -2.24 -22.83
CA PHE A 124 -8.60 -3.12 -22.96
C PHE A 124 -7.43 -2.72 -22.04
N GLU A 125 -7.30 -1.44 -21.73
CA GLU A 125 -6.27 -0.92 -20.83
C GLU A 125 -6.90 -0.08 -19.72
N SER A 126 -6.24 -0.05 -18.57
CA SER A 126 -6.63 0.85 -17.49
C SER A 126 -5.39 1.42 -16.83
N VAL A 127 -5.41 2.72 -16.55
CA VAL A 127 -4.28 3.47 -16.03
C VAL A 127 -4.66 4.13 -14.72
N LEU A 128 -3.83 3.92 -13.70
CA LEU A 128 -3.91 4.63 -12.42
C LEU A 128 -2.73 5.60 -12.34
N ILE A 129 -3.00 6.87 -12.08
CA ILE A 129 -1.98 7.91 -11.88
C ILE A 129 -2.08 8.41 -10.44
N THR A 130 -0.95 8.36 -9.74
CA THR A 130 -0.80 8.95 -8.40
C THR A 130 0.38 9.90 -8.39
N GLU A 131 0.43 10.82 -7.42
CA GLU A 131 1.65 11.57 -7.15
C GLU A 131 2.80 10.59 -6.86
N GLU A 132 3.99 10.91 -7.37
CA GLU A 132 5.17 10.16 -6.97
C GLU A 132 5.56 10.52 -5.52
N LEU A 133 5.87 9.49 -4.73
CA LEU A 133 6.37 9.64 -3.38
C LEU A 133 7.90 9.81 -3.38
N THR A 134 8.37 10.99 -3.79
CA THR A 134 9.80 11.36 -3.79
C THR A 134 10.32 11.55 -2.35
N GLY A 135 11.59 11.25 -2.11
CA GLY A 135 12.21 11.40 -0.77
C GLY A 135 11.68 10.41 0.26
N MET A 136 11.22 9.23 -0.19
CA MET A 136 10.70 8.19 0.66
C MET A 136 11.33 6.84 0.37
N SER A 137 11.60 6.11 1.44
CA SER A 137 12.16 4.76 1.37
C SER A 137 11.17 3.70 1.85
N PRO A 138 11.14 2.51 1.22
CA PRO A 138 10.46 1.34 1.77
C PRO A 138 10.98 1.01 3.17
N LEU A 139 10.09 0.57 4.07
CA LEU A 139 10.50 0.29 5.46
C LEU A 139 11.62 -0.74 5.57
N ASN A 140 11.69 -1.73 4.66
CA ASN A 140 12.79 -2.70 4.70
C ASN A 140 14.17 -2.04 4.45
N VAL A 141 14.22 -0.93 3.72
CA VAL A 141 15.43 -0.12 3.50
C VAL A 141 15.63 0.83 4.68
N ALA A 142 14.58 1.55 5.09
CA ALA A 142 14.66 2.53 6.17
C ALA A 142 15.03 1.90 7.53
N ILE A 143 14.53 0.69 7.82
CA ILE A 143 14.91 -0.06 9.03
C ILE A 143 16.41 -0.38 9.02
N GLN A 144 16.96 -0.83 7.89
CA GLN A 144 18.38 -1.13 7.79
C GLN A 144 19.22 0.13 7.98
N ARG A 145 18.85 1.22 7.29
CA ARG A 145 19.49 2.53 7.48
C ARG A 145 19.45 2.96 8.95
N ALA A 146 18.31 2.84 9.62
CA ALA A 146 18.17 3.19 11.04
C ALA A 146 19.06 2.32 11.94
N VAL A 147 19.20 1.03 11.64
CA VAL A 147 20.10 0.12 12.37
C VAL A 147 21.56 0.54 12.21
N ASP A 148 21.94 0.99 11.01
CA ASP A 148 23.32 1.36 10.68
C ASP A 148 23.71 2.75 11.21
N THR A 149 22.75 3.69 11.31
CA THR A 149 23.04 5.10 11.63
C THR A 149 22.67 5.54 13.04
N LEU A 150 21.68 4.90 13.69
CA LEU A 150 21.17 5.37 14.99
C LEU A 150 21.86 4.70 16.18
N ALA A 151 22.21 5.52 17.17
CA ALA A 151 22.62 5.04 18.48
C ALA A 151 21.52 4.17 19.14
N ARG A 152 21.92 3.20 19.97
CA ARG A 152 21.02 2.19 20.57
C ARG A 152 19.74 2.77 21.23
N PRO A 153 19.79 3.86 22.02
CA PRO A 153 18.57 4.43 22.61
C PRO A 153 17.62 5.02 21.56
N ALA A 154 18.14 5.75 20.58
CA ALA A 154 17.35 6.34 19.50
C ALA A 154 16.72 5.26 18.62
N LEU A 155 17.49 4.23 18.23
CA LEU A 155 17.00 3.10 17.46
C LEU A 155 15.86 2.36 18.18
N ARG A 156 15.96 2.19 19.51
CA ARG A 156 14.89 1.56 20.30
C ARG A 156 13.60 2.37 20.28
N ARG A 157 13.67 3.70 20.43
CA ARG A 157 12.50 4.59 20.35
C ARG A 157 11.90 4.58 18.96
N TRP A 158 12.73 4.69 17.93
CA TRP A 158 12.28 4.68 16.53
C TRP A 158 11.57 3.38 16.16
N LYS A 159 12.11 2.22 16.56
CA LYS A 159 11.45 0.92 16.35
C LYS A 159 10.16 0.76 17.14
N ALA A 160 10.09 1.35 18.34
CA ALA A 160 8.89 1.31 19.15
C ALA A 160 7.74 2.09 18.47
N ASP A 161 8.02 3.33 18.07
CA ASP A 161 7.06 4.16 17.33
C ASP A 161 6.67 3.50 16.00
N LEU A 162 7.62 2.92 15.28
CA LEU A 162 7.33 2.16 14.05
C LEU A 162 6.36 1.00 14.29
N ALA A 163 6.57 0.23 15.36
CA ALA A 163 5.69 -0.88 15.71
C ALA A 163 4.27 -0.38 16.03
N ASP A 164 4.16 0.75 16.74
CA ASP A 164 2.88 1.36 17.12
C ASP A 164 2.15 1.91 15.88
N GLN A 165 2.85 2.58 14.96
CA GLN A 165 2.24 3.06 13.71
C GLN A 165 1.81 1.92 12.78
N LEU A 166 2.63 0.88 12.64
CA LEU A 166 2.26 -0.30 11.85
C LEU A 166 1.03 -1.00 12.44
N ALA A 167 0.97 -1.11 13.77
CA ALA A 167 -0.16 -1.69 14.48
C ALA A 167 -1.44 -0.87 14.22
N ARG A 168 -1.38 0.44 14.41
CA ARG A 168 -2.49 1.37 14.14
C ARG A 168 -3.02 1.24 12.71
N LEU A 169 -2.14 1.32 11.70
CA LEU A 169 -2.56 1.22 10.30
C LEU A 169 -3.17 -0.14 9.96
N THR A 170 -2.59 -1.22 10.51
CA THR A 170 -3.12 -2.58 10.33
C THR A 170 -4.47 -2.76 11.01
N GLU A 171 -4.63 -2.18 12.20
CA GLU A 171 -5.87 -2.18 12.95
C GLU A 171 -6.99 -1.44 12.21
N LEU A 172 -6.73 -0.22 11.71
CA LEU A 172 -7.70 0.56 10.92
C LEU A 172 -8.27 -0.26 9.75
N LEU A 173 -7.42 -0.98 9.02
CA LEU A 173 -7.85 -1.89 7.96
C LEU A 173 -8.74 -3.03 8.50
N HIS A 174 -8.24 -3.73 9.52
CA HIS A 174 -8.84 -4.96 10.02
C HIS A 174 -10.15 -4.72 10.79
N GLN A 175 -10.30 -3.57 11.47
CA GLN A 175 -11.54 -3.15 12.13
C GLN A 175 -12.67 -2.96 11.10
N SER A 176 -12.38 -2.41 9.93
CA SER A 176 -13.35 -2.29 8.82
C SER A 176 -13.55 -3.60 8.03
N ARG A 177 -13.10 -4.75 8.55
CA ARG A 177 -13.12 -6.07 7.88
C ARG A 177 -12.44 -6.09 6.51
N ARG A 178 -11.56 -5.11 6.25
CA ARG A 178 -10.83 -5.00 4.99
C ARG A 178 -9.39 -5.47 5.19
N TYR A 179 -8.90 -6.24 4.23
CA TYR A 179 -7.60 -6.88 4.30
C TYR A 179 -6.81 -6.51 3.06
N HIS A 180 -5.57 -6.07 3.27
CA HIS A 180 -4.64 -5.59 2.25
C HIS A 180 -4.23 -6.73 1.31
N LYS A 181 -4.04 -7.94 1.85
CA LYS A 181 -3.60 -9.16 1.15
C LYS A 181 -2.19 -9.17 0.60
N ASP A 182 -1.50 -8.04 0.66
CA ASP A 182 -0.07 -7.87 0.40
C ASP A 182 0.57 -6.96 1.45
N LEU A 183 0.31 -7.22 2.73
CA LEU A 183 0.77 -6.38 3.84
C LEU A 183 2.25 -6.67 4.20
N TYR A 184 3.18 -6.35 3.30
CA TYR A 184 4.62 -6.50 3.52
C TYR A 184 5.26 -5.16 3.88
N LEU A 185 6.35 -5.17 4.65
CA LEU A 185 7.10 -3.95 5.02
C LEU A 185 7.52 -3.10 3.81
N CYS A 186 7.84 -3.72 2.66
CA CYS A 186 8.21 -2.98 1.46
C CYS A 186 7.07 -2.16 0.82
N HIS A 187 5.83 -2.36 1.24
CA HIS A 187 4.69 -1.56 0.78
C HIS A 187 4.38 -0.38 1.72
N PHE A 188 5.08 -0.28 2.84
CA PHE A 188 5.07 0.91 3.68
C PHE A 188 6.28 1.76 3.31
N LEU A 189 6.01 3.02 2.98
CA LEU A 189 7.02 4.04 2.73
C LEU A 189 7.09 4.99 3.92
N VAL A 190 8.31 5.42 4.24
CA VAL A 190 8.59 6.46 5.25
C VAL A 190 9.49 7.53 4.65
N PRO A 191 9.33 8.83 5.00
CA PRO A 191 10.24 9.86 4.53
C PRO A 191 11.67 9.57 4.95
N ASP A 192 12.64 9.85 4.08
CA ASP A 192 14.05 9.53 4.32
C ASP A 192 14.59 10.21 5.58
N GLU A 193 14.16 11.45 5.84
CA GLU A 193 14.55 12.24 6.99
C GLU A 193 13.93 11.74 8.31
N ALA A 194 12.90 10.90 8.25
CA ALA A 194 12.27 10.32 9.45
C ALA A 194 13.16 9.31 10.19
N VAL A 195 14.28 8.89 9.58
CA VAL A 195 15.28 8.09 10.28
C VAL A 195 16.14 8.97 11.19
N THR A 196 16.49 10.19 10.76
CA THR A 196 17.49 11.03 11.42
C THR A 196 16.90 12.16 12.25
N ASP A 197 15.72 12.67 11.89
CA ASP A 197 15.12 13.86 12.51
C ASP A 197 14.48 13.62 13.90
N GLN A 198 14.41 12.35 14.33
CA GLN A 198 13.84 11.91 15.60
C GLN A 198 12.40 12.36 15.89
N ARG A 199 11.67 12.87 14.88
CA ARG A 199 10.26 13.25 15.03
C ARG A 199 9.36 12.01 14.99
N PRO A 200 8.18 12.06 15.61
CA PRO A 200 7.23 10.94 15.56
C PRO A 200 6.89 10.51 14.13
N LEU A 201 6.72 9.20 13.93
CA LEU A 201 6.33 8.57 12.67
C LEU A 201 4.81 8.66 12.42
N ALA A 202 4.04 9.13 13.40
CA ALA A 202 2.61 9.35 13.28
C ALA A 202 2.26 10.20 12.06
N GLY A 203 1.43 9.66 11.17
CA GLY A 203 1.01 10.32 9.93
C GLY A 203 2.08 10.35 8.81
N ARG A 204 3.30 9.87 9.06
CA ARG A 204 4.41 9.90 8.08
C ARG A 204 4.51 8.64 7.23
N LEU A 205 3.98 7.52 7.70
CA LEU A 205 3.96 6.27 6.93
C LEU A 205 2.89 6.33 5.84
N ARG A 206 3.29 6.10 4.58
CA ARG A 206 2.34 5.90 3.47
C ARG A 206 2.28 4.43 3.07
N LEU A 207 1.07 3.88 2.95
CA LEU A 207 0.85 2.50 2.50
C LEU A 207 0.57 2.47 1.00
N LEU A 208 1.07 1.44 0.31
CA LEU A 208 0.96 1.24 -1.13
C LEU A 208 0.25 -0.07 -1.49
N ASP A 209 -0.14 -0.17 -2.77
CA ASP A 209 -0.68 -1.39 -3.42
C ASP A 209 -2.06 -1.83 -2.93
N PHE A 210 -3.04 -0.95 -3.13
CA PHE A 210 -4.42 -1.13 -2.70
C PHE A 210 -5.28 -1.94 -3.68
N LEU A 211 -4.72 -2.42 -4.80
CA LEU A 211 -5.46 -3.16 -5.81
C LEU A 211 -6.17 -4.40 -5.25
N ARG A 212 -5.54 -5.08 -4.28
CA ARG A 212 -6.05 -6.32 -3.70
C ARG A 212 -6.81 -6.14 -2.39
N LEU A 213 -6.91 -4.90 -1.89
CA LEU A 213 -7.70 -4.58 -0.71
C LEU A 213 -9.15 -5.01 -0.94
N LYS A 214 -9.70 -5.82 -0.02
CA LYS A 214 -11.09 -6.28 -0.09
C LYS A 214 -11.71 -6.45 1.29
N ASN A 215 -13.01 -6.22 1.38
CA ASN A 215 -13.83 -6.56 2.54
C ASN A 215 -14.08 -8.08 2.62
N HIS A 216 -13.99 -8.66 3.80
CA HIS A 216 -14.24 -10.08 4.11
C HIS A 216 -15.05 -10.21 5.39
N PRO A 217 -16.38 -10.04 5.36
CA PRO A 217 -17.20 -10.09 6.58
C PRO A 217 -17.24 -11.48 7.22
N TRP A 218 -17.26 -12.55 6.42
CA TRP A 218 -17.48 -13.93 6.91
C TRP A 218 -16.19 -14.69 7.22
N ASN A 219 -15.15 -14.57 6.38
CA ASN A 219 -13.88 -15.31 6.51
C ASN A 219 -12.71 -14.43 6.98
N TRP A 220 -13.04 -13.35 7.70
CA TRP A 220 -12.10 -12.34 8.19
C TRP A 220 -10.88 -12.92 8.92
N ARG A 221 -11.06 -13.95 9.77
CA ARG A 221 -9.95 -14.56 10.54
C ARG A 221 -8.84 -15.13 9.65
N ARG A 222 -9.21 -15.69 8.50
CA ARG A 222 -8.24 -16.22 7.52
C ARG A 222 -7.38 -15.11 6.94
N TRP A 223 -8.00 -13.97 6.62
CA TRP A 223 -7.32 -12.82 6.02
C TRP A 223 -6.53 -12.02 7.05
N GLN A 224 -7.02 -11.90 8.28
CA GLN A 224 -6.26 -11.35 9.42
C GLN A 224 -4.96 -12.11 9.61
N VAL A 225 -5.02 -13.44 9.69
CA VAL A 225 -3.81 -14.27 9.81
C VAL A 225 -2.90 -14.11 8.58
N LYS A 226 -3.47 -13.97 7.38
CA LYS A 226 -2.68 -13.81 6.15
C LYS A 226 -1.87 -12.50 6.18
N ASP A 227 -2.52 -11.38 6.47
CA ASP A 227 -1.89 -10.05 6.44
C ASP A 227 -0.84 -9.92 7.54
N LEU A 228 -1.18 -10.30 8.78
CA LEU A 228 -0.22 -10.32 9.89
C LEU A 228 0.97 -11.24 9.61
N ALA A 229 0.75 -12.37 8.94
CA ALA A 229 1.83 -13.28 8.57
C ALA A 229 2.72 -12.74 7.45
N GLN A 230 2.19 -11.93 6.53
CA GLN A 230 3.00 -11.24 5.52
C GLN A 230 3.90 -10.19 6.18
N LEU A 231 3.35 -9.43 7.13
CA LEU A 231 4.11 -8.44 7.88
C LEU A 231 5.22 -9.09 8.71
N LEU A 232 4.87 -10.14 9.48
CA LEU A 232 5.84 -10.94 10.25
C LEU A 232 6.91 -11.58 9.37
N TYR A 233 6.52 -12.08 8.20
CA TYR A 233 7.46 -12.64 7.23
C TYR A 233 8.44 -11.58 6.73
N SER A 234 7.95 -10.41 6.32
CA SER A 234 8.81 -9.33 5.82
C SER A 234 9.65 -8.63 6.90
N SER A 235 9.31 -8.78 8.18
CA SER A 235 10.08 -8.23 9.31
C SER A 235 11.22 -9.13 9.78
N ALA A 236 11.55 -10.19 9.04
CA ALA A 236 12.74 -11.00 9.23
C ALA A 236 14.01 -10.30 8.69
N LEU A 237 14.26 -9.08 9.17
CA LEU A 237 15.39 -8.23 8.79
C LEU A 237 16.42 -8.17 9.94
N PRO A 238 17.71 -7.96 9.63
CA PRO A 238 18.70 -7.60 10.65
C PRO A 238 18.22 -6.43 11.52
N GLY A 239 18.53 -6.47 12.82
CA GLY A 239 18.14 -5.43 13.77
C GLY A 239 16.69 -5.46 14.28
N ILE A 240 15.78 -6.22 13.66
CA ILE A 240 14.42 -6.47 14.17
C ILE A 240 14.39 -7.71 15.07
N ARG A 241 14.09 -7.51 16.35
CA ARG A 241 14.10 -8.55 17.38
C ARG A 241 12.70 -9.07 17.70
N ALA A 242 12.63 -10.18 18.42
CA ALA A 242 11.36 -10.75 18.90
C ALA A 242 10.54 -9.76 19.74
N VAL A 243 11.21 -8.95 20.57
CA VAL A 243 10.54 -7.91 21.39
C VAL A 243 9.89 -6.82 20.53
N ASP A 244 10.47 -6.47 19.39
CA ASP A 244 9.90 -5.45 18.49
C ASP A 244 8.62 -5.99 17.82
N ARG A 245 8.63 -7.28 17.44
CA ARG A 245 7.44 -7.98 16.91
C ARG A 245 6.35 -8.18 17.96
N LEU A 246 6.75 -8.46 19.20
CA LEU A 246 5.82 -8.61 20.32
C LEU A 246 5.17 -7.27 20.68
N ARG A 247 5.93 -6.17 20.66
CA ARG A 247 5.40 -4.80 20.80
C ARG A 247 4.33 -4.51 19.76
N PHE A 248 4.60 -4.79 18.48
CA PHE A 248 3.59 -4.66 17.42
C PHE A 248 2.33 -5.47 17.75
N MET A 249 2.46 -6.71 18.23
CA MET A 249 1.30 -7.55 18.57
C MET A 249 0.50 -7.01 19.75
N HIS A 250 1.17 -6.44 20.76
CA HIS A 250 0.50 -5.79 21.90
C HIS A 250 -0.27 -4.56 21.46
N ALA A 251 0.37 -3.68 20.66
CA ALA A 251 -0.26 -2.50 20.10
C ALA A 251 -1.45 -2.88 19.20
N TYR A 252 -1.28 -3.85 18.31
CA TYR A 252 -2.33 -4.30 17.38
C TYR A 252 -3.54 -4.94 18.08
N LEU A 253 -3.32 -5.58 19.23
CA LEU A 253 -4.40 -6.19 20.02
C LEU A 253 -4.92 -5.27 21.11
N GLY A 254 -4.34 -4.08 21.30
CA GLY A 254 -4.69 -3.16 22.37
C GLY A 254 -4.57 -3.76 23.77
N CYS A 255 -3.60 -4.66 24.01
CA CYS A 255 -3.50 -5.39 25.29
C CYS A 255 -2.09 -5.36 25.89
N PRO A 256 -1.94 -5.21 27.22
CA PRO A 256 -0.63 -5.25 27.88
C PRO A 256 -0.09 -6.68 28.01
N LYS A 257 -0.97 -7.68 28.01
CA LYS A 257 -0.63 -9.11 28.07
C LYS A 257 -1.50 -9.88 27.08
N LEU A 258 -0.87 -10.73 26.27
CA LEU A 258 -1.61 -11.58 25.35
C LEU A 258 -2.45 -12.58 26.14
N ASP A 259 -3.77 -12.57 25.94
CA ASP A 259 -4.70 -13.54 26.50
C ASP A 259 -4.65 -14.89 25.74
N ARG A 260 -5.55 -15.83 26.04
CA ARG A 260 -5.60 -17.13 25.35
C ARG A 260 -5.87 -16.95 23.85
N GLN A 261 -6.72 -16.00 23.46
CA GLN A 261 -7.06 -15.77 22.05
C GLN A 261 -5.91 -15.11 21.28
N GLY A 262 -5.28 -14.09 21.86
CA GLY A 262 -4.09 -13.42 21.32
C GLY A 262 -2.94 -14.39 21.11
N ARG A 263 -2.64 -15.24 22.11
CA ARG A 263 -1.62 -16.31 21.96
C ARG A 263 -1.98 -17.32 20.87
N ARG A 264 -3.28 -17.62 20.66
CA ARG A 264 -3.73 -18.50 19.57
C ARG A 264 -3.58 -17.83 18.20
N LEU A 265 -3.87 -16.53 18.10
CA LEU A 265 -3.67 -15.76 16.88
C LEU A 265 -2.18 -15.71 16.51
N LEU A 266 -1.32 -15.34 17.47
CA LEU A 266 0.13 -15.26 17.25
C LEU A 266 0.69 -16.58 16.70
N ARG A 267 0.35 -17.72 17.32
CA ARG A 267 0.77 -19.04 16.84
C ARG A 267 0.32 -19.34 15.40
N ARG A 268 -0.90 -18.93 15.02
CA ARG A 268 -1.39 -19.08 13.64
C ARG A 268 -0.62 -18.21 12.66
N VAL A 269 -0.32 -16.97 13.06
CA VAL A 269 0.48 -16.01 12.28
C VAL A 269 1.90 -16.55 12.08
N GLU A 270 2.54 -17.05 13.13
CA GLU A 270 3.89 -17.65 13.06
C GLU A 270 3.92 -18.88 12.15
N LYS A 271 2.97 -19.81 12.29
CA LYS A 271 2.85 -20.99 11.43
C LYS A 271 2.67 -20.60 9.96
N LYS A 272 1.87 -19.57 9.69
CA LYS A 272 1.65 -19.05 8.34
C LYS A 272 2.89 -18.35 7.77
N ALA A 273 3.58 -17.54 8.57
CA ALA A 273 4.82 -16.86 8.18
C ALA A 273 5.95 -17.87 7.91
N ALA A 274 6.03 -18.95 8.69
CA ALA A 274 6.98 -20.05 8.45
C ALA A 274 6.72 -20.75 7.12
N ARG A 275 5.45 -20.87 6.69
CA ARG A 275 5.12 -21.40 5.36
C ARG A 275 5.64 -20.48 4.24
N TYR A 276 5.52 -19.16 4.38
CA TYR A 276 6.10 -18.23 3.40
C TYR A 276 7.62 -18.36 3.31
N ARG A 277 8.31 -18.49 4.46
CA ARG A 277 9.76 -18.74 4.51
C ARG A 277 10.15 -20.01 3.73
N ARG A 278 9.44 -21.12 3.94
CA ARG A 278 9.73 -22.37 3.21
C ARG A 278 9.49 -22.23 1.71
N GLN A 279 8.41 -21.57 1.30
CA GLN A 279 8.08 -21.39 -0.12
C GLN A 279 9.08 -20.51 -0.87
N ASN A 280 9.69 -19.53 -0.20
CA ASN A 280 10.67 -18.63 -0.80
C ASN A 280 12.12 -19.09 -0.64
N ARG A 281 12.40 -20.16 0.12
CA ARG A 281 13.72 -20.81 0.19
C ARG A 281 13.94 -21.83 -0.94
N GLY A 282 12.86 -22.34 -1.52
CA GLY A 282 12.91 -23.30 -2.64
C GLY A 282 12.74 -22.64 -4.01
N ARG A 283 13.00 -21.34 -4.12
CA ARG A 283 13.00 -20.53 -5.34
C ARG A 283 14.26 -19.70 -5.35
#